data_AF-A0AAJ1SVY0-F1
#
_entry.id   AF-A0AAJ1SVY0-F1
#
_cell.length_a   1.000
_cell.length_b   1.000
_cell.length_c   1.000
_cell.angle_alpha   90.00
_cell.angle_beta   90.00
_cell.angle_gamma   90.00
#
_symmetry.space_group_name_H-M   'P 1'
#
loop_
_entity.id
_entity.type
_entity.pdbx_description
1 polymer ?
#
loop_
_entity_poly.entity_id
_entity_poly.type
_entity_poly.pdbx_seq_one_letter_code
_entity_poly.pdbx_strand_id
1 'polypeptide(L)' 'MIKGIAENANVNMMYVETILKIIGIAYIAEFASQITKDAGQGALAAKVELAGKILILAMAIPILTLLIETVISMIPSK' A
#
# COMPACT_ATOMS: atom_id res chain seq x y z
N MET A 1 8.55 -8.51 -17.46
CA MET A 1 9.32 -9.06 -16.32
C MET A 1 8.45 -9.24 -15.07
N ILE A 2 7.92 -8.17 -14.44
CA ILE A 2 7.12 -8.32 -13.21
C ILE A 2 5.87 -9.22 -13.40
N LYS A 3 5.13 -9.07 -14.50
CA LYS A 3 4.00 -9.96 -14.83
C LYS A 3 4.42 -11.43 -14.90
N GLY A 4 5.52 -11.73 -15.60
CA GLY A 4 6.05 -13.08 -15.70
C GLY A 4 6.51 -13.64 -14.35
N ILE A 5 7.07 -12.83 -13.46
CA ILE A 5 7.43 -13.28 -12.10
C ILE A 5 6.17 -13.60 -11.29
N ALA A 6 5.14 -12.76 -11.38
CA ALA A 6 3.86 -12.97 -10.69
C ALA A 6 3.18 -14.27 -11.16
N GLU A 7 3.15 -14.50 -12.48
CA GLU A 7 2.60 -15.72 -13.08
C GLU A 7 3.38 -16.98 -12.66
N ASN A 8 4.72 -16.93 -12.69
CA ASN A 8 5.55 -18.06 -12.25
C ASN A 8 5.40 -18.36 -10.75
N ALA A 9 5.14 -17.34 -9.92
CA ALA A 9 4.91 -17.49 -8.49
C ALA A 9 3.45 -17.86 -8.14
N ASN A 10 2.57 -18.00 -9.14
CA ASN A 10 1.13 -18.24 -8.97
C ASN A 10 0.43 -17.18 -8.09
N VAL A 11 0.90 -15.93 -8.20
CA VAL A 11 0.38 -14.78 -7.46
C VAL A 11 -0.61 -14.02 -8.35
N ASN A 12 -1.77 -13.68 -7.78
CA ASN A 12 -2.75 -12.86 -8.49
C ASN A 12 -2.16 -11.48 -8.83
N MET A 13 -2.23 -11.12 -10.12
CA MET A 13 -1.72 -9.86 -10.65
C MET A 13 -2.30 -8.62 -9.93
N MET A 14 -3.52 -8.73 -9.41
CA MET A 14 -4.16 -7.68 -8.60
C MET A 14 -3.33 -7.29 -7.37
N TYR A 15 -2.73 -8.27 -6.67
CA TYR A 15 -1.91 -7.98 -5.48
C TYR A 15 -0.62 -7.26 -5.86
N VAL A 16 0.01 -7.70 -6.94
CA VAL A 16 1.23 -7.08 -7.45
C VAL A 16 0.97 -5.65 -7.89
N GLU A 17 -0.14 -5.40 -8.60
CA GLU A 17 -0.55 -4.05 -8.98
C GLU A 17 -0.83 -3.16 -7.76
N THR A 18 -1.50 -3.71 -6.75
CA THR A 18 -1.80 -2.98 -5.50
C THR A 18 -0.53 -2.61 -4.75
N ILE A 19 0.41 -3.54 -4.62
CA ILE A 19 1.73 -3.30 -3.99
C ILE A 19 2.49 -2.20 -4.75
N LEU A 20 2.53 -2.26 -6.09
CA LEU A 20 3.19 -1.24 -6.89
C LEU A 20 2.56 0.15 -6.71
N LYS A 21 1.22 0.24 -6.62
CA LYS A 21 0.53 1.50 -6.32
C LYS A 21 0.89 2.04 -4.94
N ILE A 22 0.94 1.18 -3.92
CA ILE A 22 1.36 1.55 -2.56
C ILE A 22 2.79 2.11 -2.56
N ILE A 23 3.73 1.44 -3.24
CA ILE A 23 5.12 1.88 -3.36
C ILE A 23 5.18 3.26 -4.04
N GLY A 24 4.44 3.45 -5.13
CA GLY A 24 4.37 4.74 -5.83
C GLY A 24 3.86 5.86 -4.94
N ILE A 25 2.76 5.63 -4.20
CA ILE A 25 2.19 6.60 -3.26
C ILE A 25 3.21 6.95 -2.16
N ALA A 26 3.88 5.95 -1.60
CA ALA A 26 4.87 6.15 -0.54
C ALA A 26 6.02 7.06 -1.02
N TYR A 27 6.58 6.78 -2.20
CA TYR A 27 7.66 7.59 -2.76
C TYR A 27 7.22 9.02 -3.07
N ILE A 28 6.04 9.20 -3.67
CA ILE A 28 5.52 10.53 -4.01
C ILE A 28 5.24 11.34 -2.74
N ALA A 29 4.60 10.73 -1.74
CA ALA A 29 4.28 11.40 -0.47
C ALA A 29 5.54 11.78 0.31
N GLU A 30 6.54 10.90 0.36
CA GLU A 30 7.82 11.18 1.01
C GLU A 30 8.56 12.32 0.31
N PHE A 31 8.66 12.27 -1.02
CA PHE A 31 9.31 13.31 -1.81
C PHE A 31 8.61 14.68 -1.63
N ALA A 32 7.28 14.72 -1.68
CA ALA A 32 6.51 15.94 -1.44
C ALA A 32 6.67 16.46 0.00
N SER A 33 6.72 15.57 1.00
CA SER A 33 7.00 15.93 2.39
C SER A 33 8.38 16.54 2.56
N GLN A 34 9.41 15.99 1.89
CA GLN A 34 10.77 16.53 1.94
C GLN A 34 10.84 17.92 1.30
N ILE A 35 10.26 18.12 0.10
CA ILE A 35 10.21 19.45 -0.55
C ILE A 35 9.53 20.49 0.35
N THR A 36 8.43 20.12 1.01
CA THR A 36 7.72 21.04 1.90
C THR A 36 8.50 21.34 3.18
N LYS A 37 9.29 20.39 3.71
CA LYS A 37 10.26 20.63 4.80
C LYS A 37 11.37 21.58 4.36
N ASP A 38 11.93 21.38 3.18
CA ASP A 38 13.00 22.22 2.62
C ASP A 38 12.53 23.66 2.36
N ALA A 39 11.24 23.85 2.07
CA ALA A 39 10.59 25.16 1.99
C ALA A 39 10.29 25.82 3.35
N GLY A 40 10.72 25.20 4.47
CA GLY A 40 10.44 25.67 5.83
C GLY A 40 9.02 25.38 6.33
N GLN A 41 8.21 24.60 5.61
CA GLN A 41 6.80 24.33 5.91
C GLN A 41 6.62 22.97 6.62
N GLY A 42 7.24 22.79 7.78
CA GLY A 42 7.22 21.52 8.52
C GLY A 42 5.82 21.03 8.91
N ALA A 43 4.91 21.94 9.29
CA ALA A 43 3.52 21.58 9.61
C ALA A 43 2.75 21.06 8.39
N LEU A 44 3.03 21.58 7.20
CA LEU A 44 2.41 21.13 5.96
C LEU A 44 2.99 19.79 5.52
N ALA A 45 4.30 19.60 5.66
CA ALA A 45 4.96 18.32 5.40
C ALA A 45 4.39 17.16 6.22
N ALA A 46 4.12 17.40 7.52
CA ALA A 46 3.47 16.40 8.37
C ALA A 46 2.09 15.99 7.85
N LYS A 47 1.33 16.94 7.27
CA LYS A 47 0.02 16.64 6.66
C LYS A 47 0.16 15.85 5.36
N VAL A 48 1.17 16.15 4.54
CA VAL A 48 1.47 15.37 3.32
C VAL A 48 1.82 13.93 3.66
N GLU A 49 2.68 13.72 4.67
CA GLU A 49 3.05 12.39 5.14
C GLU A 49 1.85 11.61 5.68
N LEU A 50 0.99 12.27 6.47
CA LEU A 50 -0.25 11.68 6.97
C LEU A 50 -1.20 11.28 5.83
N ALA A 51 -1.36 12.14 4.82
CA ALA A 51 -2.20 11.85 3.66
C ALA A 51 -1.69 10.62 2.89
N GLY A 52 -0.37 10.52 2.68
CA GLY A 52 0.25 9.33 2.08
C GLY A 52 -0.04 8.05 2.87
N LYS A 53 0.10 8.10 4.20
CA LYS A 53 -0.21 6.97 5.09
C LYS A 53 -1.68 6.56 5.01
N ILE A 54 -2.61 7.51 5.02
CA ILE A 54 -4.06 7.23 4.91
C ILE A 54 -4.38 6.55 3.58
N LEU A 55 -3.80 7.04 2.47
CA LEU A 55 -4.01 6.44 1.15
C LEU A 55 -3.49 4.99 1.09
N ILE A 56 -2.29 4.74 1.63
CA ILE A 56 -1.71 3.39 1.72
C ILE A 56 -2.61 2.47 2.56
N LEU A 57 -3.06 2.94 3.73
CA LEU A 57 -3.95 2.17 4.60
C LEU A 57 -5.28 1.83 3.91
N ALA A 58 -5.89 2.80 3.23
CA ALA A 58 -7.14 2.57 2.49
C ALA A 58 -6.96 1.51 1.39
N MET A 59 -5.83 1.51 0.69
CA MET A 59 -5.49 0.49 -0.31
C MET A 59 -5.17 -0.89 0.30
N ALA A 60 -4.74 -0.94 1.56
CA ALA A 60 -4.47 -2.19 2.25
C ALA A 60 -5.74 -2.89 2.77
N ILE A 61 -6.87 -2.17 2.90
CA ILE A 61 -8.14 -2.74 3.41
C ILE A 61 -8.57 -4.01 2.65
N PRO A 62 -8.64 -4.03 1.31
CA PRO A 62 -9.09 -5.22 0.57
C PRO A 62 -8.18 -6.43 0.79
N ILE A 63 -6.87 -6.19 0.90
CA ILE A 63 -5.89 -7.26 1.18
C ILE A 63 -6.11 -7.81 2.59
N LEU A 64 -6.34 -6.93 3.57
CA LEU A 64 -6.61 -7.33 4.94
C LEU A 64 -7.92 -8.14 5.05
N THR A 65 -8.99 -7.71 4.38
CA THR A 65 -10.27 -8.43 4.35
C THR A 65 -10.09 -9.83 3.80
N LEU A 66 -9.40 -9.98 2.67
CA LEU A 66 -9.12 -11.29 2.08
C LEU A 66 -8.31 -12.18 3.02
N LEU A 67 -7.32 -11.62 3.71
CA LEU A 67 -6.51 -12.36 4.66
C LEU A 67 -7.40 -12.87 5.81
N ILE A 68 -8.27 -12.02 6.35
CA ILE A 68 -9.23 -12.40 7.40
C ILE A 68 -10.17 -13.52 6.89
N GLU A 69 -10.74 -13.38 5.69
CA GLU A 69 -11.60 -14.41 5.09
C GLU A 69 -10.86 -15.74 4.91
N THR A 70 -9.61 -15.69 4.45
CA THR A 70 -8.75 -16.87 4.29
C THR A 70 -8.52 -17.55 5.64
N VAL A 71 -8.18 -16.80 6.68
CA VAL A 71 -8.01 -17.33 8.04
C VAL A 71 -9.30 -17.95 8.57
N ILE A 72 -10.44 -17.28 8.39
CA ILE A 72 -11.75 -17.81 8.81
C ILE A 72 -12.08 -19.11 8.08
N SER A 73 -11.82 -19.19 6.77
CA SER A 73 -12.06 -20.41 5.98
C SER A 73 -11.22 -21.61 6.42
N MET A 74 -10.08 -21.35 7.08
CA MET A 74 -9.22 -22.40 7.64
C MET A 74 -9.68 -22.87 9.03
N ILE A 75 -10.60 -22.14 9.69
CA ILE A 75 -11.16 -22.57 10.97
C ILE A 75 -12.16 -23.70 10.70
N PRO A 76 -11.92 -24.92 11.21
CA PRO A 76 -12.88 -26.01 11.06
C PRO A 76 -14.16 -25.67 11.82
N SER A 77 -15.27 -25.48 11.10
CA SER A 77 -16.59 -25.51 11.71
C SER A 77 -16.84 -26.94 12.18
N LYS A 78 -17.21 -27.11 13.46
CA LYS A 78 -17.92 -28.32 13.87
C LYS A 78 -19.22 -28.45 13.06
#